data_AF-A0A7V7WWJ1-F1
#
_entry.id   AF-A0A7V7WWJ1-F1
#
_cell.length_a   1.000
_cell.length_b   1.000
_cell.length_c   1.000
_cell.angle_alpha   90.00
_cell.angle_beta   90.00
_cell.angle_gamma   90.00
#
_symmetry.space_group_name_H-M   'P 1'
#
loop_
_entity.id
_entity.type
_entity.pdbx_description
1 polymer ?
#
loop_
_entity_poly.entity_id
_entity_poly.type
_entity_poly.pdbx_seq_one_letter_code
_entity_poly.pdbx_strand_id
1 'polypeptide(L)'
;MRALAPHAQLAAVVPSWGAYYTQVARDVIAGRWKSQAVWGGVHSGMVALAGIDPALPAAQASAMDAARRDLIEGRARIFAAPLVDNRGRARLTRSALDDAQIAALDWLVQGVVGAMPTQ
;
A
#
# COMPACT_ATOMS: atom_id res chain seq x y z
N MET A 1 -11.96 6.20 13.96
CA MET A 1 -12.46 4.91 13.41
C MET A 1 -12.50 3.81 14.46
N ARG A 2 -11.46 3.61 15.31
CA ARG A 2 -11.51 2.58 16.38
C ARG A 2 -12.74 2.68 17.28
N ALA A 3 -13.20 3.88 17.60
CA ALA A 3 -14.41 4.10 18.39
C ALA A 3 -15.69 3.43 17.83
N LEU A 4 -15.76 3.18 16.51
CA LEU A 4 -16.91 2.55 15.86
C LEU A 4 -16.88 1.01 15.97
N ALA A 5 -15.71 0.41 16.18
CA ALA A 5 -15.54 -1.04 16.26
C ALA A 5 -14.36 -1.40 17.20
N PRO A 6 -14.43 -1.05 18.49
CA PRO A 6 -13.28 -1.07 19.40
C PRO A 6 -12.69 -2.46 19.67
N HIS A 7 -13.48 -3.51 19.43
CA HIS A 7 -13.11 -4.91 19.66
C HIS A 7 -12.89 -5.71 18.37
N ALA A 8 -13.21 -5.15 17.20
CA ALA A 8 -13.08 -5.83 15.91
C ALA A 8 -12.00 -5.19 15.01
N GLN A 9 -11.62 -3.94 15.27
CA GLN A 9 -10.59 -3.26 14.49
C GLN A 9 -9.18 -3.64 14.96
N LEU A 10 -8.46 -4.40 14.13
CA LEU A 10 -7.05 -4.75 14.36
C LEU A 10 -6.11 -3.58 14.09
N ALA A 11 -6.28 -2.89 12.97
CA ALA A 11 -5.53 -1.70 12.57
C ALA A 11 -6.30 -0.97 11.46
N ALA A 12 -5.88 0.25 11.14
CA ALA A 12 -6.42 1.04 10.04
C ALA A 12 -5.28 1.56 9.15
N VAL A 13 -5.44 1.38 7.84
CA VAL A 13 -4.63 2.08 6.84
C VAL A 13 -5.26 3.45 6.63
N VAL A 14 -4.52 4.51 6.98
CA VAL A 14 -5.01 5.89 6.96
C VAL A 14 -4.29 6.67 5.87
N PRO A 15 -5.02 7.19 4.87
CA PRO A 15 -4.43 8.13 3.92
C PRO A 15 -4.17 9.48 4.61
N SER A 16 -2.95 10.00 4.46
CA SER A 16 -2.47 11.23 5.08
C SER A 16 -2.07 12.25 4.01
N TRP A 17 -3.06 12.96 3.48
CA TRP A 17 -2.88 13.90 2.37
C TRP A 17 -2.48 15.32 2.78
N GLY A 18 -2.60 15.68 4.06
CA GLY A 18 -2.43 17.06 4.52
C GLY A 18 -1.08 17.68 4.17
N ALA A 19 0.02 16.92 4.35
CA ALA A 19 1.36 17.37 3.99
C ALA A 19 1.50 17.58 2.47
N TYR A 20 0.97 16.65 1.67
CA TYR A 20 1.00 16.73 0.22
C TYR A 20 0.19 17.93 -0.30
N TYR A 21 -1.05 18.13 0.17
CA TYR A 21 -1.87 19.28 -0.22
C TYR A 21 -1.21 20.62 0.16
N THR A 22 -0.60 20.69 1.35
CA THR A 22 0.16 21.87 1.78
C THR A 22 1.33 22.15 0.84
N GLN A 23 2.06 21.12 0.43
CA GLN A 23 3.18 21.25 -0.50
C GLN A 23 2.71 21.74 -1.88
N VAL A 24 1.66 21.14 -2.44
CA VAL A 24 1.09 21.53 -3.73
C VAL A 24 0.64 22.99 -3.71
N ALA A 25 -0.08 23.40 -2.66
CA ALA A 25 -0.53 24.79 -2.52
C ALA A 25 0.66 25.78 -2.48
N ARG A 26 1.72 25.44 -1.75
CA ARG A 26 2.96 26.25 -1.70
C ARG A 26 3.65 26.34 -3.07
N ASP A 27 3.71 25.25 -3.82
CA ASP A 27 4.35 25.25 -5.14
C ASP A 27 3.53 26.03 -6.19
N VAL A 28 2.20 26.03 -6.07
CA VAL A 28 1.33 26.89 -6.90
C VAL A 28 1.56 28.35 -6.57
N ILE A 29 1.52 28.72 -5.27
CA ILE A 29 1.79 30.10 -4.81
C ILE A 29 3.17 30.57 -5.28
N ALA A 30 4.16 29.69 -5.27
CA ALA A 30 5.52 30.00 -5.69
C ALA A 30 5.74 29.91 -7.22
N GLY A 31 4.71 29.61 -8.02
CA GLY A 31 4.83 29.48 -9.47
C GLY A 31 5.71 28.32 -9.97
N ARG A 32 5.99 27.33 -9.11
CA ARG A 32 6.84 26.16 -9.44
C ARG A 32 6.06 24.88 -9.70
N TRP A 33 4.74 24.90 -9.50
CA TRP A 33 3.91 23.73 -9.71
C TRP A 33 3.93 23.26 -11.17
N LYS A 34 3.97 21.94 -11.36
CA LYS A 34 3.88 21.28 -12.66
C LYS A 34 2.94 20.08 -12.56
N SER A 35 2.23 19.80 -13.65
CA SER A 35 1.42 18.58 -13.76
C SER A 35 2.31 17.35 -13.73
N GLN A 36 1.99 16.40 -12.85
CA GLN A 36 2.71 15.13 -12.71
C GLN A 36 1.79 14.07 -12.09
N ALA A 37 2.01 12.82 -12.46
CA ALA A 37 1.42 11.70 -11.74
C ALA A 37 2.06 11.58 -10.35
N VAL A 38 1.24 11.34 -9.32
CA VAL A 38 1.72 11.18 -7.95
C VAL A 38 1.22 9.87 -7.39
N TRP A 39 2.16 9.02 -6.97
CA TRP A 39 1.89 7.80 -6.23
C TRP A 39 2.60 7.85 -4.88
N GLY A 40 1.83 8.05 -3.83
CA GLY A 40 2.32 8.09 -2.46
C GLY A 40 2.16 6.77 -1.72
N GLY A 41 3.08 6.48 -0.81
CA GLY A 41 3.01 5.29 0.04
C GLY A 41 3.44 5.58 1.47
N VAL A 42 3.88 4.53 2.17
CA VAL A 42 4.36 4.63 3.55
C VAL A 42 5.66 5.45 3.62
N HIS A 43 6.54 5.30 2.63
CA HIS A 43 7.79 6.06 2.54
C HIS A 43 7.57 7.57 2.43
N SER A 44 6.60 8.01 1.60
CA SER A 44 6.28 9.44 1.45
C SER A 44 5.40 10.00 2.57
N GLY A 45 4.98 9.17 3.54
CA GLY A 45 4.06 9.57 4.61
C GLY A 45 2.62 9.81 4.14
N MET A 46 2.28 9.49 2.89
CA MET A 46 0.93 9.63 2.34
C MET A 46 0.01 8.48 2.77
N VAL A 47 0.58 7.37 3.23
CA VAL A 47 -0.13 6.25 3.85
C VAL A 47 0.45 5.98 5.23
N ALA A 48 -0.41 5.94 6.25
CA ALA A 48 -0.04 5.64 7.62
C ALA A 48 -0.79 4.42 8.15
N LEU A 49 -0.25 3.80 9.19
CA LEU A 49 -0.92 2.75 9.95
C LEU A 49 -1.33 3.35 11.31
N ALA A 50 -2.60 3.24 11.68
CA ALA A 50 -3.13 3.81 12.91
C ALA A 50 -4.15 2.90 13.59
N GLY A 51 -4.47 3.19 14.86
CA GLY A 51 -5.53 2.50 15.60
C GLY A 51 -5.27 1.02 15.80
N ILE A 52 -4.00 0.64 15.99
CA ILE A 52 -3.54 -0.73 16.25
C ILE A 52 -4.17 -1.25 17.54
N ASP A 53 -4.61 -2.51 17.53
CA ASP A 53 -5.15 -3.20 18.70
C ASP A 53 -4.12 -3.41 19.80
N PRO A 54 -4.30 -2.82 21.01
CA PRO A 54 -3.42 -3.11 22.13
C PRO A 54 -3.48 -4.59 22.57
N ALA A 55 -4.51 -5.34 22.15
CA ALA A 55 -4.60 -6.78 22.39
C ALA A 55 -3.78 -7.63 21.41
N LEU A 56 -3.14 -7.03 20.39
CA LEU A 56 -2.24 -7.76 19.50
C LEU A 56 -1.09 -8.37 20.31
N PRO A 57 -0.80 -9.68 20.17
CA PRO A 57 0.34 -10.25 20.87
C PRO A 57 1.63 -9.63 20.35
N ALA A 58 2.64 -9.54 21.22
CA ALA A 58 3.87 -8.78 20.97
C ALA A 58 4.62 -9.22 19.70
N ALA A 59 4.55 -10.52 19.37
CA ALA A 59 5.17 -11.05 18.16
C ALA A 59 4.56 -10.44 16.88
N GLN A 60 3.24 -10.29 16.82
CA GLN A 60 2.52 -9.72 15.68
C GLN A 60 2.78 -8.22 15.58
N ALA A 61 2.78 -7.50 16.71
CA ALA A 61 3.13 -6.08 16.73
C ALA A 61 4.55 -5.85 16.19
N SER A 62 5.52 -6.64 16.66
CA SER A 62 6.90 -6.58 16.17
C SER A 62 7.02 -6.92 14.68
N ALA A 63 6.26 -7.90 14.20
CA ALA A 63 6.26 -8.26 12.77
C ALA A 63 5.68 -7.13 11.90
N MET A 64 4.64 -6.44 12.38
CA MET A 64 4.06 -5.29 11.70
C MET A 64 5.05 -4.12 11.62
N ASP A 65 5.76 -3.82 12.71
CA ASP A 65 6.76 -2.75 12.73
C ASP A 65 7.95 -3.07 11.82
N ALA A 66 8.40 -4.33 11.80
CA ALA A 66 9.45 -4.80 10.91
C ALA A 66 9.03 -4.67 9.43
N ALA A 67 7.82 -5.13 9.08
CA ALA A 67 7.29 -5.00 7.73
C ALA A 67 7.12 -3.53 7.30
N ARG A 68 6.64 -2.66 8.19
CA ARG A 68 6.55 -1.22 7.95
C ARG A 68 7.92 -0.62 7.67
N ARG A 69 8.92 -1.00 8.45
CA ARG A 69 10.30 -0.54 8.28
C ARG A 69 10.88 -1.04 6.95
N ASP A 70 10.69 -2.30 6.59
CA ASP A 70 11.12 -2.86 5.31
C ASP A 70 10.48 -2.16 4.11
N LEU A 71 9.22 -1.75 4.22
CA LEU A 71 8.54 -0.95 3.21
C LEU A 71 9.15 0.46 3.07
N ILE A 72 9.45 1.13 4.19
CA ILE A 72 10.03 2.47 4.20
C ILE A 72 11.44 2.46 3.62
N GLU A 73 12.24 1.45 3.97
CA GLU A 73 13.62 1.30 3.52
C GLU A 73 13.73 0.66 2.12
N GLY A 74 12.59 0.34 1.48
CA GLY A 74 12.54 -0.23 0.13
C GLY A 74 13.07 -1.67 0.03
N ARG A 75 13.24 -2.36 1.17
CA ARG A 75 13.66 -3.76 1.24
C ARG A 75 12.53 -4.72 0.86
N ALA A 76 11.29 -4.38 1.19
CA ALA A 76 10.12 -5.16 0.81
C ALA A 76 9.56 -4.70 -0.54
N ARG A 77 9.52 -5.62 -1.51
CA ARG A 77 8.81 -5.45 -2.79
C ARG A 77 7.56 -6.33 -2.76
N ILE A 78 6.38 -5.71 -2.61
CA ILE A 78 5.11 -6.43 -2.42
C ILE A 78 4.74 -7.29 -3.65
N PHE A 79 4.91 -6.72 -4.84
CA PHE A 79 4.61 -7.41 -6.11
C PHE A 79 5.88 -7.98 -6.74
N ALA A 80 6.61 -8.82 -5.98
CA ALA A 80 7.82 -9.49 -6.44
C ALA A 80 7.55 -10.92 -6.91
N ALA A 81 8.36 -11.38 -7.87
CA ALA A 81 8.31 -12.74 -8.36
C ALA A 81 8.65 -13.78 -7.28
N PRO A 82 8.15 -15.03 -7.42
CA PRO A 82 7.23 -15.48 -8.46
C PRO A 82 5.78 -15.08 -8.18
N LEU A 83 5.07 -14.61 -9.20
CA LEU A 83 3.63 -14.35 -9.16
C LEU A 83 2.91 -15.26 -10.15
N VAL A 84 1.94 -16.02 -9.64
CA VAL A 84 1.06 -16.89 -10.40
C VAL A 84 -0.36 -16.39 -10.18
N ASP A 85 -1.18 -16.33 -11.23
CA ASP A 85 -2.58 -15.97 -11.07
C ASP A 85 -3.40 -17.13 -10.49
N ASN A 86 -4.64 -16.83 -10.09
CA ASN A 86 -5.56 -17.80 -9.52
C ASN A 86 -6.06 -18.86 -10.52
N ARG A 87 -5.65 -18.78 -11.79
CA ARG A 87 -5.88 -19.78 -12.83
C ARG A 87 -4.63 -20.62 -13.13
N GLY A 88 -3.55 -20.43 -12.37
CA GLY A 88 -2.30 -21.19 -12.51
C GLY A 88 -1.36 -20.67 -13.58
N ARG A 89 -1.62 -19.51 -14.20
CA ARG A 89 -0.73 -18.90 -15.19
C ARG A 89 0.34 -18.08 -14.49
N ALA A 90 1.60 -18.30 -14.84
CA ALA A 90 2.71 -17.46 -14.40
C ALA A 90 2.55 -16.03 -14.95
N ARG A 91 2.51 -15.04 -14.06
CA ARG A 91 2.38 -13.61 -14.38
C ARG A 91 3.70 -12.86 -14.26
N LEU A 92 4.53 -13.24 -13.27
CA LEU A 92 5.85 -12.68 -13.09
C LEU A 92 6.83 -13.76 -12.61
N THR A 93 7.91 -13.97 -13.35
CA THR A 93 8.89 -15.03 -13.03
C THR A 93 10.20 -14.49 -12.46
N ARG A 94 10.46 -13.19 -12.59
CA ARG A 94 11.64 -12.50 -12.06
C ARG A 94 11.31 -11.07 -11.66
N SER A 95 12.17 -10.45 -10.87
CA SER A 95 12.08 -9.05 -10.44
C SER A 95 10.75 -8.69 -9.75
N ALA A 96 10.34 -7.42 -9.77
CA ALA A 96 9.09 -6.94 -9.21
C ALA A 96 8.32 -6.13 -10.27
N LEU A 97 7.01 -6.00 -10.09
CA LEU A 97 6.21 -5.10 -10.91
C LEU A 97 6.60 -3.65 -10.65
N ASP A 98 6.60 -2.84 -11.72
CA ASP A 98 6.65 -1.39 -11.61
C ASP A 98 5.27 -0.79 -11.33
N ASP A 99 5.23 0.51 -11.01
CA ASP A 99 3.99 1.21 -10.67
C ASP A 99 2.97 1.17 -11.81
N ALA A 100 3.39 1.29 -13.06
CA ALA A 100 2.48 1.25 -14.20
C ALA A 100 1.83 -0.13 -14.37
N GLN A 101 2.61 -1.19 -14.16
CA GLN A 101 2.12 -2.57 -14.14
C GLN A 101 1.17 -2.82 -12.98
N ILE A 102 1.45 -2.27 -11.79
CA ILE A 102 0.56 -2.37 -10.63
C ILE A 102 -0.76 -1.65 -10.90
N ALA A 103 -0.73 -0.46 -11.49
CA ALA A 103 -1.93 0.29 -11.85
C ALA A 103 -2.81 -0.43 -12.89
N ALA A 104 -2.19 -1.25 -13.75
CA ALA A 104 -2.87 -2.00 -14.79
C ALA A 104 -3.23 -3.45 -14.39
N LEU A 105 -3.17 -3.81 -13.09
CA LEU A 105 -3.46 -5.17 -12.64
C LEU A 105 -4.91 -5.57 -12.98
N ASP A 106 -5.02 -6.59 -13.83
CA ASP A 106 -6.28 -7.14 -14.35
C ASP A 106 -6.48 -8.62 -14.00
N TRP A 107 -5.76 -9.12 -12.99
CA TRP A 107 -5.78 -10.52 -12.58
C TRP A 107 -5.63 -10.66 -11.05
N LEU A 108 -6.07 -11.81 -10.53
CA LEU A 108 -6.02 -12.15 -9.11
C LEU A 108 -4.91 -13.17 -8.86
N VAL A 109 -4.15 -13.02 -7.77
CA VAL A 109 -3.04 -13.93 -7.41
C VAL A 109 -3.54 -15.28 -6.93
N GLN A 110 -2.71 -16.31 -7.06
CA GLN A 110 -2.95 -17.65 -6.54
C GLN A 110 -3.46 -17.61 -5.10
N GLY A 111 -4.53 -18.38 -4.83
CA GLY A 111 -5.20 -18.43 -3.52
C GLY A 111 -6.41 -17.50 -3.41
N VAL A 112 -6.55 -16.50 -4.28
CA VAL A 112 -7.76 -15.66 -4.31
C VAL A 112 -8.88 -16.37 -5.06
N VAL A 113 -10.00 -16.60 -4.37
CA VAL A 113 -11.22 -17.16 -4.96
C VAL A 113 -12.04 -16.04 -5.60
N GLY A 114 -12.36 -16.17 -6.88
CA GLY A 114 -13.16 -15.20 -7.63
C GLY A 114 -12.69 -15.03 -9.07
N ALA A 115 -13.44 -14.23 -9.82
CA ALA A 115 -13.09 -13.81 -11.17
C ALA A 115 -13.17 -12.29 -11.26
N MET A 116 -12.31 -11.71 -12.11
CA MET A 116 -12.43 -10.30 -12.46
C MET A 116 -13.76 -10.07 -13.20
N PRO A 117 -14.47 -8.96 -12.93
CA PRO A 117 -15.64 -8.59 -13.72
C PRO A 117 -15.29 -8.52 -15.21
N THR A 118 -16.12 -9.13 -16.05
CA THR A 118 -16.08 -8.89 -17.50
C THR A 118 -16.77 -7.56 -17.78
N GLN A 119 -16.07 -6.63 -18.44
CA GLN A 119 -16.71 -5.42 -18.97
C GLN A 119 -17.65 -5.77 -20.13
#